data_AF-A0A8J2ILE9-F1
#
_entry.id   AF-A0A8J2ILE9-F1
#
_cell.length_a   1.000
_cell.length_b   1.000
_cell.length_c   1.000
_cell.angle_alpha   90.00
_cell.angle_beta   90.00
_cell.angle_gamma   90.00
#
_symmetry.space_group_name_H-M   'P 1'
#
loop_
_entity.id
_entity.type
_entity.pdbx_description
1 polymer ?
#
loop_
_entity_poly.entity_id
_entity_poly.type
_entity_poly.pdbx_seq_one_letter_code
_entity_poly.pdbx_strand_id
1 'polypeptide(L)'
;SMSFDFNTMESTRVQLMELREARNIPPPPTRLNSTAQLDSVLDEDSSTMANIHWSEKIFSLPLPSRTELKHQQSSKAWGPLVPWSHIQMPSDARILFMRSFNERQITLVAYESARDKCPYFLLRTFHMGNPWFSLLGAHELCVKRNGSCLQFWRWSASEQCTKRWANLCFLTWEEMVLVYCCFLSFKIRDSLTIQLANEDLSLWGERKLFQARITDDGFMHSLIVYEDFVTKGLRLHAAVWEGDLRQCPVWTAFITHQSASPRWIKRVSKTRVRLADIHLYVFCQEYRQQNQRINRSGAFEIRFVSEEAAKRFKDLFAPSFTDDSTTTDTTT
;
A
#
# COMPACT_ATOMS: atom_id res chain seq x y z
N SER A 1 18.77 -8.43 -28.11
CA SER A 1 17.90 -7.68 -27.19
C SER A 1 16.50 -7.70 -27.76
N MET A 2 15.61 -8.56 -27.26
CA MET A 2 14.21 -8.57 -27.70
C MET A 2 13.48 -7.48 -26.92
N SER A 3 13.04 -6.42 -27.61
CA SER A 3 12.18 -5.39 -27.04
C SER A 3 10.82 -6.01 -26.76
N PHE A 4 10.51 -6.20 -25.49
CA PHE A 4 9.19 -6.60 -25.05
C PHE A 4 8.27 -5.38 -25.07
N ASP A 5 7.31 -5.35 -25.99
CA ASP A 5 6.35 -4.25 -26.12
C ASP A 5 5.11 -4.55 -25.25
N PHE A 6 5.06 -3.87 -24.11
CA PHE A 6 4.00 -3.98 -23.11
C PHE A 6 2.62 -3.59 -23.68
N ASN A 7 2.58 -2.66 -24.65
CA ASN A 7 1.33 -2.23 -25.27
C ASN A 7 0.73 -3.34 -26.14
N THR A 8 1.57 -4.11 -26.83
CA THR A 8 1.12 -5.26 -27.62
C THR A 8 0.65 -6.41 -26.73
N MET A 9 1.30 -6.62 -25.58
CA MET A 9 0.87 -7.65 -24.64
C MET A 9 -0.48 -7.30 -24.00
N GLU A 10 -0.67 -6.06 -23.56
CA GLU A 10 -1.91 -5.65 -22.91
C GLU A 10 -3.09 -5.60 -23.89
N SER A 11 -2.86 -5.17 -25.13
CA SER A 11 -3.89 -5.22 -26.19
C SER A 11 -4.27 -6.65 -26.55
N THR A 12 -3.28 -7.56 -26.65
CA THR A 12 -3.53 -8.99 -26.90
C THR A 12 -4.28 -9.62 -25.72
N ARG A 13 -4.00 -9.20 -24.48
CA ARG A 13 -4.67 -9.69 -23.28
C ARG A 13 -6.14 -9.25 -23.22
N VAL A 14 -6.42 -7.98 -23.53
CA VAL A 14 -7.79 -7.45 -23.59
C VAL A 14 -8.59 -8.18 -24.67
N GLN A 15 -8.04 -8.32 -25.89
CA GLN A 15 -8.68 -9.08 -26.96
C GLN A 15 -8.94 -10.55 -26.59
N LEU A 16 -8.00 -11.19 -25.89
CA LEU A 16 -8.18 -12.57 -25.42
C LEU A 16 -9.32 -12.68 -24.40
N MET A 17 -9.49 -11.69 -23.52
CA MET A 17 -10.59 -11.69 -22.54
C MET A 17 -11.95 -11.44 -23.22
N GLU A 18 -12.02 -10.50 -24.16
CA GLU A 18 -13.22 -10.22 -24.95
C GLU A 18 -13.66 -11.45 -25.77
N LEU A 19 -12.72 -12.13 -26.42
CA LEU A 19 -13.00 -13.36 -27.18
C LEU A 19 -13.49 -14.51 -26.30
N ARG A 20 -13.04 -14.57 -25.04
CA ARG A 20 -13.51 -15.57 -24.08
C ARG A 20 -14.91 -15.25 -23.59
N GLU A 21 -15.20 -13.99 -23.30
CA GLU A 21 -16.54 -13.53 -22.93
C GLU A 21 -17.55 -13.79 -24.06
N ALA A 22 -17.19 -13.45 -25.31
CA ALA A 22 -18.02 -13.71 -26.49
C ALA A 22 -18.32 -15.21 -26.71
N ARG A 23 -17.44 -16.09 -26.22
CA ARG A 23 -17.60 -17.56 -26.34
C ARG A 23 -18.13 -18.22 -25.06
N ASN A 24 -18.56 -17.44 -24.05
CA ASN A 24 -18.93 -17.94 -22.72
C ASN A 24 -17.86 -18.84 -22.08
N ILE A 25 -16.59 -18.62 -22.42
CA ILE A 25 -15.47 -19.35 -21.85
C ILE A 25 -15.08 -18.61 -20.58
N PRO A 26 -15.09 -19.28 -19.40
CA PRO A 26 -14.69 -18.63 -18.17
C PRO A 26 -13.23 -18.11 -18.27
N PRO A 27 -12.89 -17.02 -17.56
CA PRO A 27 -11.52 -16.52 -17.52
C PRO A 27 -10.59 -17.66 -17.08
N PRO A 28 -9.35 -17.69 -17.59
CA PRO A 28 -8.42 -18.76 -17.22
C PRO A 28 -8.32 -18.77 -15.70
N PRO A 29 -8.41 -19.94 -15.04
CA PRO A 29 -8.18 -20.01 -13.61
C PRO A 29 -6.79 -19.43 -13.37
N THR A 30 -6.72 -18.38 -12.55
CA THR A 30 -5.47 -17.89 -11.99
C THR A 30 -4.73 -19.13 -11.51
N ARG A 31 -3.47 -19.33 -11.91
CA ARG A 31 -2.66 -20.44 -11.36
C ARG A 31 -2.54 -20.19 -9.85
N LEU A 32 -3.52 -20.70 -9.13
CA LEU A 32 -3.61 -20.79 -7.70
C LEU A 32 -2.52 -21.78 -7.33
N ASN A 33 -1.36 -21.24 -6.95
CA ASN A 33 -0.51 -21.97 -6.05
C ASN A 33 -1.35 -22.19 -4.79
N SER A 34 -1.88 -23.41 -4.67
CA SER A 34 -2.62 -23.96 -3.53
C SER A 34 -3.78 -23.12 -3.02
N THR A 35 -4.99 -23.46 -3.44
CA THR A 35 -6.28 -23.02 -2.84
C THR A 35 -6.32 -23.25 -1.33
N ALA A 36 -5.53 -24.18 -0.78
CA ALA A 36 -5.40 -24.40 0.65
C ALA A 36 -4.74 -23.23 1.42
N GLN A 37 -4.00 -22.34 0.76
CA GLN A 37 -3.28 -21.24 1.41
C GLN A 37 -4.05 -19.90 1.36
N LEU A 38 -4.96 -19.72 0.39
CA LEU A 38 -5.78 -18.52 0.31
C LEU A 38 -7.03 -18.63 1.20
N ASP A 39 -7.63 -19.81 1.26
CA ASP A 39 -8.75 -20.08 2.17
C ASP A 39 -8.28 -20.07 3.64
N SER A 40 -7.04 -20.50 3.94
CA SER A 40 -6.49 -20.40 5.31
C SER A 40 -6.25 -18.95 5.77
N VAL A 41 -5.99 -18.02 4.85
CA VAL A 41 -5.77 -16.60 5.17
C VAL A 41 -7.09 -15.85 5.39
N LEU A 42 -8.20 -16.36 4.86
CA LEU A 42 -9.53 -15.79 5.04
C LEU A 42 -10.25 -16.37 6.28
N ASP A 43 -9.85 -17.56 6.71
CA ASP A 43 -10.48 -18.35 7.79
C ASP A 43 -9.49 -18.59 8.97
N GLU A 44 -8.90 -17.52 9.51
CA GLU A 44 -7.80 -17.63 10.49
C GLU A 44 -8.20 -17.11 11.88
N ASP A 45 -9.17 -17.80 12.49
CA ASP A 45 -9.40 -17.77 13.93
C ASP A 45 -8.49 -18.84 14.57
N SER A 46 -7.22 -18.47 14.79
CA SER A 46 -6.30 -19.28 15.58
C SER A 46 -5.49 -18.38 16.50
N SER A 47 -5.61 -18.64 17.80
CA SER A 47 -4.89 -18.03 18.93
C SER A 47 -3.37 -17.91 18.74
N THR A 48 -2.81 -18.61 17.76
CA THR A 48 -1.39 -18.60 17.38
C THR A 48 -0.97 -17.36 16.58
N MET A 49 -1.87 -16.75 15.79
CA MET A 49 -1.62 -15.53 14.98
C MET A 49 -1.96 -14.22 15.72
N ALA A 50 -2.58 -14.31 16.90
CA ALA A 50 -2.93 -13.15 17.72
C ALA A 50 -1.70 -12.35 18.18
N ASN A 51 -0.54 -13.02 18.31
CA ASN A 51 0.71 -12.40 18.72
C ASN A 51 1.54 -11.82 17.57
N ILE A 52 1.19 -12.09 16.30
CA ILE A 52 1.93 -11.55 15.15
C ILE A 52 1.48 -10.11 14.89
N HIS A 53 2.44 -9.19 14.86
CA HIS A 53 2.21 -7.77 14.63
C HIS A 53 1.75 -7.53 13.19
N TRP A 54 0.78 -6.63 13.00
CA TRP A 54 0.17 -6.36 11.69
C TRP A 54 1.18 -6.06 10.58
N SER A 55 2.30 -5.40 10.88
CA SER A 55 3.32 -5.08 9.87
C SER A 55 4.08 -6.32 9.37
N GLU A 56 4.30 -7.31 10.24
CA GLU A 56 4.91 -8.58 9.86
C GLU A 56 3.97 -9.32 8.89
N LYS A 57 2.65 -9.24 9.14
CA LYS A 57 1.62 -9.80 8.26
C LYS A 57 1.64 -9.14 6.88
N ILE A 58 1.61 -7.81 6.81
CA ILE A 58 1.62 -7.05 5.53
C ILE A 58 2.71 -7.54 4.58
N PHE A 59 3.91 -7.78 5.13
CA PHE A 59 5.10 -8.07 4.34
C PHE A 59 5.40 -9.56 4.15
N SER A 60 4.58 -10.44 4.74
CA SER A 60 4.54 -11.87 4.47
C SER A 60 3.45 -12.26 3.47
N LEU A 61 2.44 -11.41 3.27
CA LEU A 61 1.38 -11.60 2.28
C LEU A 61 1.91 -11.47 0.84
N PRO A 62 1.39 -12.28 -0.10
CA PRO A 62 1.73 -12.13 -1.51
C PRO A 62 1.13 -10.84 -2.08
N LEU A 63 1.90 -10.12 -2.88
CA LEU A 63 1.40 -8.97 -3.62
C LEU A 63 0.57 -9.45 -4.82
N PRO A 64 -0.75 -9.16 -4.89
CA PRO A 64 -1.61 -9.60 -5.99
C PRO A 64 -1.31 -8.85 -7.29
N SER A 65 -0.68 -7.68 -7.21
CA SER A 65 -0.12 -6.94 -8.34
C SER A 65 1.30 -6.49 -8.02
N ARG A 66 2.10 -6.32 -9.08
CA ARG A 66 3.48 -5.81 -9.01
C ARG A 66 3.65 -4.80 -10.13
N THR A 67 3.13 -3.60 -9.91
CA THR A 67 3.16 -2.53 -10.90
C THR A 67 4.55 -1.91 -10.89
N GLU A 68 5.30 -2.09 -11.98
CA GLU A 68 6.68 -1.63 -12.08
C GLU A 68 6.80 -0.10 -12.03
N LEU A 69 7.73 0.39 -11.22
CA LEU A 69 8.12 1.79 -11.19
C LEU A 69 9.27 2.04 -12.17
N LYS A 70 9.06 2.99 -13.08
CA LYS A 70 10.07 3.42 -14.06
C LYS A 70 11.18 4.27 -13.40
N HIS A 71 12.31 4.41 -14.09
CA HIS A 71 13.47 5.22 -13.67
C HIS A 71 14.04 4.80 -12.31
N GLN A 72 14.50 3.55 -12.23
CA GLN A 72 15.11 3.02 -11.01
C GLN A 72 16.51 3.60 -10.82
N GLN A 73 16.70 4.32 -9.71
CA GLN A 73 18.01 4.71 -9.22
C GLN A 73 18.43 3.76 -8.10
N SER A 74 19.73 3.61 -7.86
CA SER A 74 20.21 2.85 -6.71
C SER A 74 19.82 3.55 -5.40
N SER A 75 19.39 2.76 -4.42
CA SER A 75 19.11 3.26 -3.07
C SER A 75 20.39 3.82 -2.43
N LYS A 76 20.26 4.82 -1.56
CA LYS A 76 21.38 5.47 -0.86
C LYS A 76 21.05 5.68 0.61
N ALA A 77 22.05 5.51 1.47
CA ALA A 77 22.00 5.83 2.90
C ALA A 77 23.05 6.90 3.19
N TRP A 78 22.64 8.01 3.81
CA TRP A 78 23.53 9.12 4.17
C TRP A 78 23.86 9.18 5.66
N GLY A 79 23.04 8.55 6.51
CA GLY A 79 23.34 8.39 7.93
C GLY A 79 22.89 9.55 8.83
N PRO A 80 23.42 9.62 10.06
CA PRO A 80 24.79 9.27 10.46
C PRO A 80 25.06 7.76 10.45
N LEU A 81 26.20 7.37 9.87
CA LEU A 81 26.64 5.98 9.78
C LEU A 81 27.68 5.71 10.87
N VAL A 82 27.43 4.69 11.69
CA VAL A 82 28.30 4.29 12.80
C VAL A 82 28.53 2.77 12.80
N PRO A 83 29.60 2.26 13.44
CA PRO A 83 29.77 0.84 13.68
C PRO A 83 28.66 0.28 14.58
N TRP A 84 28.42 -1.03 14.52
CA TRP A 84 27.40 -1.71 15.34
C TRP A 84 27.54 -1.44 16.84
N SER A 85 28.78 -1.34 17.35
CA SER A 85 29.07 -1.08 18.77
C SER A 85 28.47 0.22 19.31
N HIS A 86 28.12 1.17 18.44
CA HIS A 86 27.53 2.45 18.81
C HIS A 86 25.99 2.47 18.68
N ILE A 87 25.39 1.39 18.17
CA ILE A 87 23.94 1.27 18.05
C ILE A 87 23.37 0.70 19.35
N GLN A 88 22.46 1.44 19.97
CA GLN A 88 21.74 1.02 21.17
C GLN A 88 20.40 0.38 20.80
N MET A 89 20.43 -0.75 20.09
CA MET A 89 19.23 -1.55 19.85
C MET A 89 18.99 -2.46 21.07
N PRO A 90 17.82 -2.37 21.74
CA PRO A 90 17.51 -3.25 22.86
C PRO A 90 17.53 -4.72 22.44
N SER A 91 18.03 -5.62 23.31
CA SER A 91 18.10 -7.06 23.04
C SER A 91 16.71 -7.72 22.90
N ASP A 92 15.71 -7.09 23.47
CA ASP A 92 14.29 -7.47 23.46
C ASP A 92 13.48 -6.72 22.39
N ALA A 93 14.16 -6.01 21.47
CA ALA A 93 13.50 -5.36 20.35
C ALA A 93 12.80 -6.38 19.44
N ARG A 94 11.54 -6.09 19.11
CA ARG A 94 10.74 -6.91 18.19
C ARG A 94 10.93 -6.42 16.77
N ILE A 95 11.50 -7.25 15.90
CA ILE A 95 11.58 -6.92 14.47
C ILE A 95 10.19 -6.94 13.85
N LEU A 96 9.80 -5.82 13.24
CA LEU A 96 8.49 -5.60 12.64
C LEU A 96 8.46 -5.92 11.15
N PHE A 97 9.50 -5.53 10.42
CA PHE A 97 9.77 -5.97 9.04
C PHE A 97 11.18 -5.62 8.59
N MET A 98 11.62 -6.26 7.51
CA MET A 98 12.89 -5.97 6.85
C MET A 98 12.71 -5.80 5.34
N ARG A 99 13.43 -4.84 4.74
CA ARG A 99 13.47 -4.65 3.29
C ARG A 99 14.90 -4.42 2.83
N SER A 100 15.32 -5.21 1.85
CA SER A 100 16.66 -5.14 1.26
C SER A 100 16.63 -4.38 -0.06
N PHE A 101 17.66 -3.58 -0.28
CA PHE A 101 17.83 -2.77 -1.47
C PHE A 101 19.25 -2.99 -2.02
N ASN A 102 19.42 -2.74 -3.33
CA ASN A 102 20.71 -2.87 -4.03
C ASN A 102 21.39 -4.21 -3.73
N GLU A 103 20.74 -5.35 -4.02
CA GLU A 103 21.31 -6.68 -3.76
C GLU A 103 21.79 -6.89 -2.31
N ARG A 104 21.01 -6.38 -1.35
CA ARG A 104 21.30 -6.44 0.11
C ARG A 104 22.45 -5.54 0.59
N GLN A 105 22.99 -4.68 -0.26
CA GLN A 105 23.95 -3.64 0.17
C GLN A 105 23.33 -2.69 1.20
N ILE A 106 22.04 -2.39 1.06
CA ILE A 106 21.28 -1.63 2.05
C ILE A 106 20.15 -2.52 2.58
N THR A 107 19.91 -2.50 3.88
CA THR A 107 18.77 -3.17 4.50
C THR A 107 18.13 -2.23 5.51
N LEU A 108 16.85 -1.94 5.29
CA LEU A 108 15.97 -1.28 6.25
C LEU A 108 15.40 -2.33 7.19
N VAL A 109 15.49 -2.09 8.48
CA VAL A 109 14.89 -2.88 9.54
C VAL A 109 14.00 -1.96 10.36
N ALA A 110 12.71 -2.21 10.37
CA ALA A 110 11.79 -1.57 11.30
C ALA A 110 11.63 -2.50 12.52
N TYR A 111 11.72 -1.94 13.72
CA TYR A 111 11.52 -2.69 14.95
C TYR A 111 10.77 -1.87 16.00
N GLU A 112 10.14 -2.54 16.96
CA GLU A 112 9.56 -1.90 18.13
C GLU A 112 10.48 -2.13 19.33
N SER A 113 10.81 -1.06 20.05
CA SER A 113 11.59 -1.15 21.28
C SER A 113 10.68 -1.62 22.42
N ALA A 114 11.07 -2.68 23.13
CA ALA A 114 10.25 -3.17 24.24
C ALA A 114 10.27 -2.22 25.45
N ARG A 115 11.25 -1.30 25.53
CA ARG A 115 11.42 -0.32 26.63
C ARG A 115 10.40 0.81 26.59
N ASP A 116 10.20 1.38 25.42
CA ASP A 116 9.36 2.58 25.19
C ASP A 116 8.15 2.29 24.29
N LYS A 117 8.05 1.08 23.73
CA LYS A 117 7.01 0.66 22.76
C LYS A 117 6.98 1.54 21.51
N CYS A 118 8.07 2.24 21.21
CA CYS A 118 8.17 3.12 20.06
C CYS A 118 8.79 2.39 18.86
N PRO A 119 8.35 2.71 17.64
CA PRO A 119 8.90 2.16 16.41
C PRO A 119 10.19 2.88 16.00
N TYR A 120 11.20 2.10 15.66
CA TYR A 120 12.51 2.55 15.20
C TYR A 120 12.85 1.99 13.83
N PHE A 121 13.63 2.75 13.08
CA PHE A 121 14.15 2.38 11.77
C PHE A 121 15.68 2.33 11.80
N LEU A 122 16.21 1.14 11.55
CA LEU A 122 17.62 0.86 11.44
C LEU A 122 17.98 0.62 9.97
N LEU A 123 18.95 1.37 9.46
CA LEU A 123 19.61 1.07 8.19
C LEU A 123 20.92 0.36 8.44
N ARG A 124 21.11 -0.79 7.79
CA ARG A 124 22.42 -1.42 7.60
C ARG A 124 22.87 -1.16 6.17
N THR A 125 24.07 -0.61 6.00
CA THR A 125 24.71 -0.37 4.70
C THR A 125 26.09 -1.00 4.67
N PHE A 126 26.42 -1.71 3.59
CA PHE A 126 27.79 -2.16 3.36
C PHE A 126 28.60 -1.08 2.63
N HIS A 127 29.77 -0.75 3.18
CA HIS A 127 30.73 0.14 2.54
C HIS A 127 32.13 -0.47 2.67
N MET A 128 32.80 -0.68 1.54
CA MET A 128 34.12 -1.32 1.48
C MET A 128 34.18 -2.66 2.24
N GLY A 129 33.14 -3.49 2.06
CA GLY A 129 33.03 -4.81 2.70
C GLY A 129 32.60 -4.80 4.17
N ASN A 130 32.55 -3.63 4.83
CA ASN A 130 32.18 -3.51 6.23
C ASN A 130 30.74 -3.01 6.43
N PRO A 131 29.99 -3.53 7.40
CA PRO A 131 28.64 -3.05 7.71
C PRO A 131 28.68 -1.78 8.57
N TRP A 132 27.91 -0.79 8.17
CA TRP A 132 27.66 0.47 8.87
C TRP A 132 26.17 0.61 9.15
N PHE A 133 25.85 1.29 10.25
CA PHE A 133 24.49 1.34 10.77
C PHE A 133 24.04 2.77 11.03
N SER A 134 22.74 3.04 10.87
CA SER A 134 22.10 4.29 11.25
C SER A 134 20.75 3.99 11.86
N LEU A 135 20.47 4.52 13.05
CA LEU A 135 19.26 4.24 13.81
C LEU A 135 18.55 5.55 14.14
N LEU A 136 17.25 5.64 13.83
CA LEU A 136 16.38 6.75 14.20
C LEU A 136 14.96 6.24 14.55
N GLY A 137 14.29 6.92 15.48
CA GLY A 137 12.87 6.71 15.77
C GLY A 137 11.98 7.18 14.62
N ALA A 138 10.77 6.61 14.52
CA ALA A 138 9.79 7.07 13.53
C ALA A 138 9.42 8.54 13.74
N HIS A 139 9.33 8.99 15.00
CA HIS A 139 9.07 10.38 15.38
C HIS A 139 10.17 11.36 14.91
N GLU A 140 11.40 10.90 14.68
CA GLU A 140 12.53 11.74 14.25
C GLU A 140 12.63 11.92 12.73
N LEU A 141 11.89 11.11 11.98
CA LEU A 141 11.99 11.03 10.53
C LEU A 141 10.81 11.71 9.84
N CYS A 142 11.05 12.35 8.71
CA CYS A 142 9.99 12.74 7.76
C CYS A 142 10.15 11.95 6.46
N VAL A 143 9.06 11.68 5.74
CA VAL A 143 9.06 10.90 4.51
C VAL A 143 8.46 11.69 3.35
N LYS A 144 9.10 11.63 2.19
CA LYS A 144 8.56 12.17 0.94
C LYS A 144 8.81 11.19 -0.19
N ARG A 145 7.86 11.05 -1.11
CA ARG A 145 8.10 10.31 -2.34
C ARG A 145 8.78 11.20 -3.37
N ASN A 146 9.77 10.65 -4.06
CA ASN A 146 10.32 11.22 -5.28
C ASN A 146 10.49 10.11 -6.33
N GLY A 147 9.65 10.14 -7.37
CA GLY A 147 9.63 9.12 -8.41
C GLY A 147 9.36 7.72 -7.84
N SER A 148 10.33 6.81 -8.01
CA SER A 148 10.30 5.44 -7.53
C SER A 148 10.83 5.24 -6.10
N CYS A 149 11.17 6.34 -5.40
CA CYS A 149 11.87 6.26 -4.12
C CYS A 149 11.10 6.95 -2.98
N LEU A 150 11.22 6.39 -1.77
CA LEU A 150 10.90 7.08 -0.52
C LEU A 150 12.17 7.72 0.03
N GLN A 151 12.11 9.04 0.21
CA GLN A 151 13.15 9.86 0.80
C GLN A 151 12.82 10.12 2.26
N PHE A 152 13.67 9.61 3.14
CA PHE A 152 13.59 9.85 4.57
C PHE A 152 14.54 10.99 4.94
N TRP A 153 14.05 11.91 5.74
CA TRP A 153 14.75 13.10 6.20
C TRP A 153 14.79 13.13 7.71
N ARG A 154 15.81 13.76 8.27
CA ARG A 154 15.98 13.99 9.70
C ARG A 154 16.39 15.43 9.95
N TRP A 155 16.20 15.91 11.18
CA TRP A 155 16.87 17.12 11.64
C TRP A 155 18.33 16.81 12.01
N SER A 156 19.24 17.76 11.76
CA SER A 156 20.63 17.66 12.21
C SER A 156 20.91 18.74 13.24
N ALA A 157 20.97 18.37 14.52
CA ALA A 157 21.24 19.33 15.60
C ALA A 157 22.62 20.01 15.45
N SER A 158 23.63 19.32 14.94
CA SER A 158 24.97 19.89 14.72
C SER A 158 25.00 20.98 13.64
N GLU A 159 24.12 20.89 12.63
CA GLU A 159 24.14 21.75 11.45
C GLU A 159 22.88 22.61 11.32
N GLN A 160 21.96 22.48 12.28
CA GLN A 160 20.71 23.24 12.36
C GLN A 160 19.92 23.25 11.05
N CYS A 161 19.86 22.09 10.36
CA CYS A 161 19.17 21.95 9.09
C CYS A 161 18.59 20.54 8.89
N THR A 162 17.64 20.43 7.96
CA THR A 162 17.09 19.14 7.53
C THR A 162 18.06 18.45 6.57
N LYS A 163 18.28 17.16 6.81
CA LYS A 163 19.17 16.32 6.01
C LYS A 163 18.49 15.05 5.55
N ARG A 164 18.85 14.60 4.35
CA ARG A 164 18.47 13.26 3.89
C ARG A 164 19.13 12.22 4.76
N TRP A 165 18.33 11.31 5.29
CA TRP A 165 18.78 10.12 6.00
C TRP A 165 18.94 8.96 5.01
N ALA A 166 17.94 8.74 4.15
CA ALA A 166 17.95 7.68 3.14
C ALA A 166 17.07 7.99 1.92
N ASN A 167 17.36 7.34 0.81
CA ASN A 167 16.58 7.33 -0.42
C ASN A 167 16.46 5.87 -0.83
N LEU A 168 15.31 5.27 -0.53
CA LEU A 168 15.04 3.86 -0.75
C LEU A 168 14.21 3.74 -2.02
N CYS A 169 14.77 3.14 -3.06
CA CYS A 169 14.13 3.01 -4.36
C CYS A 169 13.50 1.63 -4.50
N PHE A 170 12.22 1.63 -4.87
CA PHE A 170 11.39 0.45 -4.92
C PHE A 170 11.20 -0.01 -6.37
N LEU A 171 11.09 -1.33 -6.55
CA LEU A 171 10.81 -1.92 -7.86
C LEU A 171 9.33 -1.77 -8.22
N THR A 172 8.46 -1.90 -7.22
CA THR A 172 7.01 -1.91 -7.40
C THR A 172 6.35 -0.77 -6.63
N TRP A 173 5.27 -0.23 -7.20
CA TRP A 173 4.45 0.81 -6.57
C TRP A 173 3.82 0.30 -5.27
N GLU A 174 3.36 -0.94 -5.25
CA GLU A 174 2.70 -1.55 -4.11
C GLU A 174 3.64 -1.62 -2.89
N GLU A 175 4.88 -2.10 -3.05
CA GLU A 175 5.84 -2.18 -1.94
C GLU A 175 6.17 -0.80 -1.37
N MET A 176 6.33 0.20 -2.24
CA MET A 176 6.59 1.58 -1.84
C MET A 176 5.43 2.14 -1.02
N VAL A 177 4.18 1.97 -1.50
CA VAL A 177 2.98 2.41 -0.77
C VAL A 177 2.87 1.70 0.57
N LEU A 178 3.11 0.39 0.64
CA LEU A 178 3.03 -0.37 1.88
C LEU A 178 4.06 0.09 2.91
N VAL A 179 5.32 0.33 2.50
CA VAL A 179 6.35 0.87 3.41
C VAL A 179 5.99 2.27 3.89
N TYR A 180 5.47 3.13 3.00
CA TYR A 180 4.99 4.46 3.38
C TYR A 180 3.85 4.40 4.39
N CYS A 181 2.82 3.59 4.13
CA CYS A 181 1.68 3.46 5.05
C CYS A 181 2.11 2.87 6.39
N CYS A 182 3.02 1.88 6.41
CA CYS A 182 3.57 1.36 7.67
C CYS A 182 4.29 2.46 8.45
N PHE A 183 5.17 3.23 7.79
CA PHE A 183 5.86 4.35 8.42
C PHE A 183 4.88 5.37 8.99
N LEU A 184 3.86 5.75 8.23
CA LEU A 184 2.87 6.74 8.67
C LEU A 184 2.06 6.24 9.87
N SER A 185 1.62 4.98 9.84
CA SER A 185 0.93 4.36 10.98
C SER A 185 1.80 4.28 12.23
N PHE A 186 3.09 3.99 12.07
CA PHE A 186 4.05 4.01 13.17
C PHE A 186 4.24 5.41 13.74
N LYS A 187 4.48 6.40 12.88
CA LYS A 187 4.72 7.77 13.32
C LYS A 187 3.51 8.39 14.02
N ILE A 188 2.30 8.16 13.52
CA ILE A 188 1.08 8.74 14.11
C ILE A 188 0.78 8.14 15.50
N ARG A 189 1.12 6.87 15.71
CA ARG A 189 0.89 6.17 16.99
C ARG A 189 2.08 6.28 17.97
N ASP A 190 3.20 6.82 17.52
CA ASP A 190 4.39 6.98 18.34
C ASP A 190 4.14 8.07 19.39
N SER A 191 4.22 7.70 20.66
CA SER A 191 4.02 8.61 21.80
C SER A 191 5.04 9.76 21.85
N LEU A 192 6.17 9.62 21.15
CA LEU A 192 7.22 10.63 21.04
C LEU A 192 6.99 11.60 19.86
N THR A 193 5.98 11.35 19.01
CA THR A 193 5.64 12.27 17.92
C THR A 193 4.89 13.50 18.46
N ILE A 194 5.61 14.61 18.57
CA ILE A 194 5.06 15.90 19.04
C ILE A 194 4.21 16.58 17.96
N GLN A 195 4.68 16.56 16.71
CA GLN A 195 4.00 17.19 15.59
C GLN A 195 4.21 16.38 14.32
N LEU A 196 3.11 16.15 13.60
CA LEU A 196 3.14 15.50 12.30
C LEU A 196 3.27 16.54 11.20
N ALA A 197 4.26 16.38 10.34
CA ALA A 197 4.43 17.27 9.19
C ALA A 197 3.31 16.99 8.17
N ASN A 198 2.70 18.05 7.61
CA ASN A 198 1.64 17.90 6.60
C ASN A 198 2.13 17.13 5.36
N GLU A 199 3.43 17.22 5.08
CA GLU A 199 4.07 16.51 3.98
C GLU A 199 4.10 15.00 4.20
N ASP A 200 4.19 14.53 5.45
CA ASP A 200 4.18 13.10 5.79
C ASP A 200 2.79 12.48 5.60
N LEU A 201 1.73 13.30 5.63
CA LEU A 201 0.34 12.86 5.51
C LEU A 201 -0.09 12.56 4.07
N SER A 202 0.73 12.93 3.09
CA SER A 202 0.42 12.74 1.68
C SER A 202 1.57 12.05 0.94
N LEU A 203 1.26 10.92 0.31
CA LEU A 203 2.19 10.31 -0.62
C LEU A 203 2.16 11.10 -1.92
N TRP A 204 3.18 11.94 -2.13
CA TRP A 204 3.36 12.65 -3.39
C TRP A 204 3.33 11.67 -4.58
N GLY A 205 3.00 12.17 -5.76
CA GLY A 205 2.91 11.33 -6.96
C GLY A 205 1.55 10.61 -7.13
N GLU A 206 0.63 10.75 -6.19
CA GLU A 206 -0.74 10.25 -6.29
C GLU A 206 -1.74 11.41 -6.28
N ARG A 207 -2.83 11.29 -7.04
CA ARG A 207 -4.00 12.16 -6.91
C ARG A 207 -5.17 11.44 -6.26
N LYS A 208 -5.92 12.21 -5.50
CA LYS A 208 -7.20 11.77 -4.92
C LYS A 208 -8.29 11.90 -5.97
N LEU A 209 -8.89 10.78 -6.36
CA LEU A 209 -10.04 10.76 -7.28
C LEU A 209 -11.38 10.82 -6.53
N PHE A 210 -11.42 10.29 -5.32
CA PHE A 210 -12.64 10.19 -4.52
C PHE A 210 -12.32 10.22 -3.04
N GLN A 211 -13.21 10.79 -2.24
CA GLN A 211 -13.19 10.68 -0.78
C GLN A 211 -14.62 10.69 -0.23
N ALA A 212 -14.90 9.79 0.71
CA ALA A 212 -16.16 9.75 1.43
C ALA A 212 -16.01 9.16 2.84
N ARG A 213 -17.03 9.38 3.66
CA ARG A 213 -17.14 8.74 4.98
C ARG A 213 -17.80 7.37 4.83
N ILE A 214 -17.22 6.38 5.49
CA ILE A 214 -17.73 5.01 5.59
C ILE A 214 -17.84 4.61 7.06
N THR A 215 -18.73 3.67 7.35
CA THR A 215 -18.72 2.92 8.59
C THR A 215 -18.07 1.57 8.30
N ASP A 216 -16.93 1.31 8.93
CA ASP A 216 -16.18 0.08 8.73
C ASP A 216 -15.63 -0.43 10.08
N ASP A 217 -15.82 -1.73 10.33
CA ASP A 217 -15.56 -2.41 11.60
C ASP A 217 -16.19 -1.74 12.85
N GLY A 218 -17.38 -1.14 12.67
CA GLY A 218 -18.07 -0.38 13.73
C GLY A 218 -17.55 1.03 13.97
N PHE A 219 -16.47 1.44 13.28
CA PHE A 219 -15.88 2.76 13.39
C PHE A 219 -16.12 3.61 12.14
N MET A 220 -15.95 4.92 12.28
CA MET A 220 -16.06 5.87 11.18
C MET A 220 -14.69 6.08 10.53
N HIS A 221 -14.63 5.85 9.23
CA HIS A 221 -13.39 6.00 8.46
C HIS A 221 -13.59 6.91 7.25
N SER A 222 -12.50 7.55 6.82
CA SER A 222 -12.43 8.17 5.50
C SER A 222 -11.96 7.13 4.49
N LEU A 223 -12.81 6.80 3.53
CA LEU A 223 -12.42 6.04 2.34
C LEU A 223 -11.93 7.00 1.27
N ILE A 224 -10.77 6.72 0.70
CA ILE A 224 -10.13 7.51 -0.35
C ILE A 224 -9.75 6.59 -1.50
N VAL A 225 -9.96 7.04 -2.74
CA VAL A 225 -9.40 6.40 -3.94
C VAL A 225 -8.27 7.25 -4.46
N TYR A 226 -7.08 6.66 -4.50
CA TYR A 226 -5.88 7.28 -5.07
C TYR A 226 -5.56 6.68 -6.42
N GLU A 227 -5.06 7.51 -7.32
CA GLU A 227 -4.44 7.11 -8.59
C GLU A 227 -3.01 7.61 -8.65
N ASP A 228 -2.08 6.71 -8.95
CA ASP A 228 -0.68 7.06 -9.20
C ASP A 228 -0.50 7.76 -10.55
N PHE A 229 0.21 8.88 -10.58
CA PHE A 229 0.34 9.69 -11.81
C PHE A 229 1.04 8.96 -12.95
N VAL A 230 2.04 8.13 -12.63
CA VAL A 230 2.94 7.51 -13.61
C VAL A 230 2.40 6.17 -14.06
N THR A 231 2.05 5.30 -13.12
CA THR A 231 1.61 3.94 -13.39
C THR A 231 0.11 3.83 -13.66
N LYS A 232 -0.67 4.87 -13.31
CA LYS A 232 -2.14 4.84 -13.31
C LYS A 232 -2.74 3.78 -12.38
N GLY A 233 -1.93 3.20 -11.50
CA GLY A 233 -2.40 2.25 -10.49
C GLY A 233 -3.41 2.90 -9.57
N LEU A 234 -4.50 2.17 -9.27
CA LEU A 234 -5.56 2.60 -8.37
C LEU A 234 -5.46 1.86 -7.05
N ARG A 235 -5.61 2.60 -5.95
CA ARG A 235 -5.71 2.00 -4.61
C ARG A 235 -6.84 2.62 -3.81
N LEU A 236 -7.51 1.74 -3.06
CA LEU A 236 -8.40 2.12 -1.98
C LEU A 236 -7.58 2.31 -0.71
N HIS A 237 -7.95 3.33 0.06
CA HIS A 237 -7.30 3.66 1.31
C HIS A 237 -8.35 4.06 2.34
N ALA A 238 -8.40 3.33 3.44
CA ALA A 238 -9.19 3.72 4.60
C ALA A 238 -8.27 4.31 5.66
N ALA A 239 -8.66 5.47 6.18
CA ALA A 239 -7.98 6.14 7.26
C ALA A 239 -8.96 6.53 8.38
N VAL A 240 -8.46 6.68 9.59
CA VAL A 240 -9.26 7.17 10.73
C VAL A 240 -9.84 8.55 10.40
N TRP A 241 -11.14 8.72 10.63
CA TRP A 241 -11.87 9.93 10.25
C TRP A 241 -11.58 11.12 11.18
N GLU A 242 -11.58 10.88 12.50
CA GLU A 242 -11.49 11.91 13.54
C GLU A 242 -10.74 11.44 14.78
N GLY A 243 -10.43 12.36 15.69
CA GLY A 243 -9.63 12.13 16.89
C GLY A 243 -8.13 12.23 16.64
N ASP A 244 -7.34 11.84 17.64
CA ASP A 244 -5.88 12.01 17.64
C ASP A 244 -5.17 11.19 16.55
N LEU A 245 -5.80 10.07 16.14
CA LEU A 245 -5.30 9.21 15.08
C LEU A 245 -5.82 9.60 13.69
N ARG A 246 -6.48 10.75 13.53
CA ARG A 246 -7.03 11.19 12.24
C ARG A 246 -5.99 11.08 11.11
N GLN A 247 -6.41 10.56 9.96
CA GLN A 247 -5.56 10.23 8.80
C GLN A 247 -4.59 9.06 9.00
N CYS A 248 -4.54 8.41 10.17
CA CYS A 248 -3.81 7.16 10.33
C CYS A 248 -4.36 6.09 9.38
N PRO A 249 -3.52 5.43 8.57
CA PRO A 249 -3.93 4.29 7.78
C PRO A 249 -4.56 3.20 8.66
N VAL A 250 -5.71 2.69 8.22
CA VAL A 250 -6.39 1.51 8.78
C VAL A 250 -6.17 0.33 7.86
N TRP A 251 -6.45 0.50 6.58
CA TRP A 251 -6.08 -0.47 5.55
C TRP A 251 -5.89 0.18 4.18
N THR A 252 -5.19 -0.50 3.30
CA THR A 252 -5.12 -0.16 1.88
C THR A 252 -5.32 -1.41 1.03
N ALA A 253 -5.87 -1.22 -0.17
CA ALA A 253 -6.09 -2.31 -1.11
C ALA A 253 -5.78 -1.82 -2.52
N PHE A 254 -5.03 -2.61 -3.27
CA PHE A 254 -4.71 -2.31 -4.66
C PHE A 254 -5.80 -2.85 -5.57
N ILE A 255 -6.24 -2.02 -6.51
CA ILE A 255 -7.18 -2.43 -7.55
C ILE A 255 -6.34 -3.00 -8.69
N THR A 256 -6.43 -4.31 -8.89
CA THR A 256 -5.63 -5.04 -9.88
C THR A 256 -6.52 -5.47 -11.05
N HIS A 257 -6.15 -6.55 -11.75
CA HIS A 257 -6.90 -7.11 -12.87
C HIS A 257 -8.37 -7.45 -12.59
N GLN A 258 -8.78 -7.65 -11.33
CA GLN A 258 -10.17 -7.97 -10.99
C GLN A 258 -11.14 -6.87 -11.42
N SER A 259 -10.69 -5.62 -11.53
CA SER A 259 -11.51 -4.49 -11.98
C SER A 259 -12.02 -4.61 -13.42
N ALA A 260 -11.38 -5.45 -14.24
CA ALA A 260 -11.81 -5.71 -15.61
C ALA A 260 -13.14 -6.47 -15.67
N SER A 261 -13.52 -7.21 -14.63
CA SER A 261 -14.80 -7.93 -14.61
C SER A 261 -15.92 -7.03 -14.13
N PRO A 262 -17.01 -6.77 -14.89
CA PRO A 262 -18.12 -5.92 -14.43
C PRO A 262 -18.78 -6.38 -13.12
N ARG A 263 -18.52 -7.62 -12.68
CA ARG A 263 -19.04 -8.21 -11.44
C ARG A 263 -18.17 -7.90 -10.21
N TRP A 264 -16.99 -7.30 -10.40
CA TRP A 264 -16.05 -7.00 -9.31
C TRP A 264 -16.63 -5.99 -8.32
N ILE A 265 -17.43 -5.04 -8.81
CA ILE A 265 -18.09 -4.02 -8.01
C ILE A 265 -19.61 -4.11 -8.18
N LYS A 266 -20.32 -4.27 -7.06
CA LYS A 266 -21.79 -4.34 -7.06
C LYS A 266 -22.37 -3.48 -5.96
N ARG A 267 -23.20 -2.51 -6.33
CA ARG A 267 -24.02 -1.77 -5.35
C ARG A 267 -25.19 -2.65 -4.93
N VAL A 268 -25.26 -2.97 -3.65
CA VAL A 268 -26.25 -3.92 -3.08
C VAL A 268 -27.33 -3.23 -2.25
N SER A 269 -27.12 -1.97 -1.86
CA SER A 269 -28.14 -1.11 -1.29
C SER A 269 -27.86 0.36 -1.62
N LYS A 270 -28.71 1.27 -1.13
CA LYS A 270 -28.50 2.72 -1.22
C LYS A 270 -27.12 3.13 -0.72
N THR A 271 -26.63 2.52 0.35
CA THR A 271 -25.39 2.89 1.02
C THR A 271 -24.31 1.82 1.01
N ARG A 272 -24.55 0.64 0.41
CA ARG A 272 -23.62 -0.49 0.44
C ARG A 272 -23.12 -0.87 -0.94
N VAL A 273 -21.81 -1.02 -1.06
CA VAL A 273 -21.12 -1.50 -2.26
C VAL A 273 -20.27 -2.70 -1.89
N ARG A 274 -20.37 -3.78 -2.66
CA ARG A 274 -19.54 -4.98 -2.52
C ARG A 274 -18.43 -4.99 -3.55
N LEU A 275 -17.26 -5.42 -3.10
CA LEU A 275 -16.06 -5.62 -3.90
C LEU A 275 -15.67 -7.11 -3.83
N ALA A 276 -15.61 -7.76 -4.98
CA ALA A 276 -15.09 -9.11 -5.10
C ALA A 276 -13.55 -9.09 -5.18
N ASP A 277 -12.93 -10.15 -4.68
CA ASP A 277 -11.49 -10.44 -4.83
C ASP A 277 -10.56 -9.26 -4.47
N ILE A 278 -10.96 -8.47 -3.47
CA ILE A 278 -10.12 -7.41 -2.91
C ILE A 278 -9.25 -7.97 -1.79
N HIS A 279 -7.96 -7.67 -1.82
CA HIS A 279 -7.01 -8.03 -0.77
C HIS A 279 -6.65 -6.78 0.04
N LEU A 280 -6.81 -6.85 1.37
CA LEU A 280 -6.55 -5.73 2.27
C LEU A 280 -5.19 -5.91 2.96
N TYR A 281 -4.43 -4.82 3.02
CA TYR A 281 -3.27 -4.68 3.89
C TYR A 281 -3.67 -3.82 5.08
N VAL A 282 -3.74 -4.43 6.26
CA VAL A 282 -4.29 -3.83 7.48
C VAL A 282 -3.16 -3.30 8.36
N PHE A 283 -3.28 -2.04 8.79
CA PHE A 283 -2.25 -1.31 9.54
C PHE A 283 -2.58 -1.15 11.03
N CYS A 284 -3.47 -1.96 11.60
CA CYS A 284 -3.77 -2.01 13.04
C CYS A 284 -4.13 -3.43 13.47
N GLN A 285 -3.96 -3.75 14.75
CA GLN A 285 -4.23 -5.09 15.28
C GLN A 285 -5.71 -5.32 15.54
N GLU A 286 -6.44 -4.25 15.84
CA GLU A 286 -7.82 -4.26 16.30
C GLU A 286 -8.81 -4.51 15.15
N TYR A 287 -8.42 -4.21 13.92
CA TYR A 287 -9.32 -4.28 12.76
C TYR A 287 -9.66 -5.71 12.36
N ARG A 288 -10.96 -5.99 12.24
CA ARG A 288 -11.51 -7.30 11.89
C ARG A 288 -12.19 -7.25 10.51
N GLN A 289 -11.43 -7.57 9.47
CA GLN A 289 -11.95 -7.58 8.09
C GLN A 289 -13.13 -8.55 7.87
N GLN A 290 -13.26 -9.59 8.70
CA GLN A 290 -14.35 -10.56 8.65
C GLN A 290 -15.71 -9.89 8.85
N ASN A 291 -15.77 -8.81 9.63
CA ASN A 291 -17.00 -8.07 9.88
C ASN A 291 -17.60 -7.50 8.59
N GLN A 292 -16.78 -7.29 7.55
CA GLN A 292 -17.22 -6.84 6.23
C GLN A 292 -17.36 -7.94 5.18
N ARG A 293 -17.10 -9.19 5.56
CA ARG A 293 -17.19 -10.35 4.68
C ARG A 293 -18.28 -11.34 5.11
N ILE A 294 -19.16 -10.96 6.05
CA ILE A 294 -20.26 -11.79 6.58
C ILE A 294 -21.25 -12.29 5.50
N ASN A 295 -21.26 -11.68 4.32
CA ASN A 295 -22.16 -12.11 3.24
C ASN A 295 -21.79 -13.51 2.71
N ARG A 296 -22.79 -14.22 2.16
CA ARG A 296 -22.63 -15.57 1.59
C ARG A 296 -21.55 -15.73 0.52
N SER A 297 -21.14 -14.62 -0.12
CA SER A 297 -20.09 -14.62 -1.14
C SER A 297 -18.68 -14.35 -0.59
N GLY A 298 -18.51 -14.04 0.70
CA GLY A 298 -17.21 -13.63 1.26
C GLY A 298 -16.65 -12.31 0.69
N ALA A 299 -17.44 -11.60 -0.13
CA ALA A 299 -17.05 -10.35 -0.78
C ALA A 299 -16.91 -9.25 0.28
N PHE A 300 -16.02 -8.29 0.05
CA PHE A 300 -15.84 -7.18 0.99
C PHE A 300 -16.94 -6.14 0.80
N GLU A 301 -17.68 -5.82 1.86
CA GLU A 301 -18.78 -4.85 1.83
C GLU A 301 -18.38 -3.51 2.45
N ILE A 302 -18.43 -2.44 1.64
CA ILE A 302 -18.22 -1.07 2.08
C ILE A 302 -19.57 -0.43 2.38
N ARG A 303 -19.74 0.09 3.60
CA ARG A 303 -20.93 0.82 4.01
C ARG A 303 -20.65 2.33 4.05
N PHE A 304 -21.17 3.05 3.07
CA PHE A 304 -21.12 4.50 2.99
C PHE A 304 -22.13 5.15 3.95
N VAL A 305 -21.80 6.35 4.42
CA VAL A 305 -22.73 7.15 5.23
C VAL A 305 -23.82 7.81 4.36
N SER A 306 -23.47 8.20 3.14
CA SER A 306 -24.37 8.88 2.20
C SER A 306 -24.64 8.01 0.97
N GLU A 307 -25.87 8.10 0.46
CA GLU A 307 -26.30 7.41 -0.76
C GLU A 307 -25.53 7.93 -1.99
N GLU A 308 -25.34 9.25 -2.05
CA GLU A 308 -24.61 9.96 -3.10
C GLU A 308 -23.15 9.52 -3.15
N ALA A 309 -22.54 9.28 -2.00
CA ALA A 309 -21.17 8.75 -1.92
C ALA A 309 -21.08 7.34 -2.51
N ALA A 310 -22.00 6.43 -2.17
CA ALA A 310 -22.04 5.08 -2.72
C ALA A 310 -22.26 5.08 -4.24
N LYS A 311 -23.11 5.99 -4.73
CA LYS A 311 -23.33 6.18 -6.17
C LYS A 311 -22.05 6.63 -6.87
N ARG A 312 -21.45 7.76 -6.44
CA ARG A 312 -20.22 8.31 -7.04
C ARG A 312 -19.05 7.33 -6.99
N PHE A 313 -18.95 6.54 -5.91
CA PHE A 313 -17.91 5.51 -5.80
C PHE A 313 -18.06 4.44 -6.87
N LYS A 314 -19.29 3.97 -7.14
CA LYS A 314 -19.53 3.01 -8.23
C LYS A 314 -19.25 3.63 -9.59
N ASP A 315 -19.74 4.86 -9.80
CA ASP A 315 -19.61 5.56 -11.08
C ASP A 315 -18.15 5.85 -11.43
N LEU A 316 -17.27 6.02 -10.45
CA LEU A 316 -15.82 6.17 -10.65
C LEU A 316 -15.18 5.00 -11.41
N PHE A 317 -15.75 3.80 -11.28
CA PHE A 317 -15.25 2.59 -11.92
C PHE A 317 -16.12 2.11 -13.08
N ALA A 318 -17.11 2.90 -13.48
CA ALA A 318 -17.87 2.61 -14.69
C ALA A 318 -16.97 2.81 -15.92
N PRO A 319 -17.12 2.01 -16.99
CA PRO A 319 -16.43 2.27 -18.25
C PRO A 319 -16.79 3.68 -18.73
N SER A 320 -15.79 4.51 -19.00
CA SER A 320 -16.01 5.77 -19.70
C SER A 320 -16.45 5.43 -21.12
N PHE A 321 -17.70 5.72 -21.47
CA PHE A 321 -18.11 5.76 -22.87
C PHE A 321 -17.34 6.92 -23.52
N THR A 322 -16.20 6.61 -24.14
CA THR A 322 -15.62 7.50 -25.14
C THR A 322 -16.48 7.36 -26.38
N ASP A 323 -17.25 8.41 -26.70
CA ASP A 323 -17.96 8.54 -27.97
C ASP A 323 -16.92 8.54 -29.10
N ASP A 324 -16.78 7.42 -29.80
CA ASP A 324 -16.19 7.34 -31.14
C ASP A 324 -17.18 7.95 -32.15
N SER A 325 -17.43 9.25 -32.02
CA SER A 325 -18.16 10.02 -33.03
C SER A 325 -17.26 11.12 -33.57
N THR A 326 -16.22 10.74 -34.34
CA THR A 326 -15.68 11.60 -35.40
C THR A 326 -14.80 10.77 -36.31
N THR A 327 -15.36 10.28 -37.41
CA THR A 327 -14.88 10.52 -38.78
C THR A 327 -15.99 10.03 -39.72
N THR A 328 -16.96 10.91 -40.00
CA THR A 328 -17.77 10.77 -41.20
C THR A 328 -16.86 11.03 -42.40
N ASP A 329 -16.76 10.02 -43.26
CA ASP A 329 -16.32 10.12 -44.63
C ASP A 329 -16.95 11.33 -45.32
N THR A 330 -16.11 12.21 -45.84
CA THR A 330 -16.50 13.07 -46.96
C THR A 330 -15.68 12.64 -48.16
N THR A 331 -16.27 11.71 -48.93
CA THR A 331 -15.89 11.47 -50.32
C THR A 331 -16.68 12.45 -51.17
N THR A 332 -16.02 13.43 -51.77
CA THR A 332 -16.26 13.96 -53.13
C THR A 332 -15.12 14.87 -53.52
#